data_AF-U4KYX6-F1
#
_entry.id   AF-U4KYX6-F1
#
_cell.length_a   1.000
_cell.length_b   1.000
_cell.length_c   1.000
_cell.angle_alpha   90.00
_cell.angle_beta   90.00
_cell.angle_gamma   90.00
#
_symmetry.space_group_name_H-M   'P 1'
#
loop_
_entity.id
_entity.type
_entity.pdbx_description
1 polymer ?
#
loop_
_entity_poly.entity_id
_entity_poly.type
_entity_poly.pdbx_seq_one_letter_code
_entity_poly.pdbx_strand_id
1 'polypeptide(L)'
;MKSLYQHSIRLLSTLLSLVSADACGIAADALFKDAEITYDCLKSIPFHQEESKQLAVSVRHYLSCYSAGTYFQHKPCPELDLPDIDINGTLSKIEDRIKKNQYKSDYDVGKDFVELFGSVKDGHVMFQLVCTSGASVYQHDYPLISVAASPDSIPEIYIAQFNASVPRPDEKVLKINGEDAVRYLDHMAKNGILGTYIDPYARFNQLLVQISGGKWGVGGFATR
;
A
#
# COMPACT_ATOMS: atom_id res chain seq x y z
N MET A 1 -24.29 58.30 7.22
CA MET A 1 -25.64 57.84 6.83
C MET A 1 -26.00 56.62 7.68
N LYS A 2 -27.17 56.66 8.31
CA LYS A 2 -27.93 55.58 8.99
C LYS A 2 -28.03 54.32 8.09
N SER A 3 -28.30 53.08 8.48
CA SER A 3 -28.60 52.38 9.75
C SER A 3 -29.14 50.97 9.40
N LEU A 4 -28.83 49.96 10.23
CA LEU A 4 -29.61 48.74 10.59
C LEU A 4 -30.19 47.82 9.48
N TYR A 5 -29.95 46.49 9.58
CA TYR A 5 -30.95 45.57 10.16
C TYR A 5 -30.40 44.16 10.36
N GLN A 6 -30.49 43.73 11.61
CA GLN A 6 -30.35 42.36 12.10
C GLN A 6 -31.74 41.74 12.05
N HIS A 7 -31.94 40.63 11.34
CA HIS A 7 -33.11 39.77 11.51
C HIS A 7 -32.69 38.32 11.69
N SER A 8 -33.07 37.85 12.87
CA SER A 8 -32.80 36.57 13.50
C SER A 8 -33.55 35.43 12.81
N ILE A 9 -32.89 34.28 12.65
CA ILE A 9 -33.56 32.99 12.69
C ILE A 9 -32.82 32.14 13.74
N ARG A 10 -33.45 32.01 14.91
CA ARG A 10 -33.18 30.94 15.88
C ARG A 10 -33.86 29.65 15.39
N LEU A 11 -33.34 28.52 15.87
CA LEU A 11 -33.75 27.12 15.66
C LEU A 11 -33.11 26.50 14.40
N LEU A 12 -32.27 25.47 14.45
CA LEU A 12 -32.27 24.32 15.35
C LEU A 12 -30.97 24.14 16.15
N SER A 13 -31.09 24.16 17.47
CA SER A 13 -30.20 23.47 18.39
C SER A 13 -30.71 22.04 18.58
N THR A 14 -30.19 21.05 17.84
CA THR A 14 -30.10 19.65 18.30
C THR A 14 -29.32 18.82 17.29
N LEU A 15 -28.35 18.06 17.80
CA LEU A 15 -27.61 16.96 17.15
C LEU A 15 -26.49 17.36 16.17
N LEU A 16 -25.58 18.24 16.59
CA LEU A 16 -24.18 17.80 16.49
C LEU A 16 -23.95 16.93 17.74
N SER A 17 -24.30 15.65 17.60
CA SER A 17 -23.65 14.63 18.41
C SER A 17 -22.16 14.91 18.33
N LEU A 18 -21.49 14.84 19.48
CA LEU A 18 -20.05 14.70 19.56
C LEU A 18 -19.63 13.63 18.55
N VAL A 19 -19.27 14.03 17.33
CA VAL A 19 -18.21 13.33 16.61
C VAL A 19 -17.06 13.58 17.54
N SER A 20 -16.74 12.55 18.33
CA SER A 20 -15.49 12.53 19.06
C SER A 20 -14.44 13.11 18.12
N ALA A 21 -13.57 13.99 18.61
CA ALA A 21 -12.31 14.24 17.93
C ALA A 21 -11.45 12.95 17.99
N ASP A 22 -12.00 11.84 17.51
CA ASP A 22 -11.30 10.59 17.31
C ASP A 22 -10.45 10.74 16.05
N ALA A 23 -9.43 9.88 15.96
CA ALA A 23 -8.45 9.95 14.89
C ALA A 23 -9.11 9.88 13.50
N CYS A 24 -10.28 9.24 13.37
CA CYS A 24 -10.99 9.14 12.10
C CYS A 24 -11.69 10.42 11.68
N GLY A 25 -12.32 11.14 12.61
CA GLY A 25 -12.84 12.48 12.34
C GLY A 25 -11.74 13.43 11.87
N ILE A 26 -10.57 13.39 12.53
CA ILE A 26 -9.42 14.24 12.18
C ILE A 26 -8.80 13.81 10.84
N ALA A 27 -8.62 12.51 10.61
CA ALA A 27 -8.06 11.99 9.35
C ALA A 27 -8.91 12.36 8.13
N ALA A 28 -10.24 12.31 8.28
CA ALA A 28 -11.19 12.69 7.23
C ALA A 28 -11.08 14.17 6.85
N ASP A 29 -10.93 15.06 7.84
CA ASP A 29 -10.75 16.50 7.64
C ASP A 29 -9.36 16.85 7.08
N ALA A 30 -8.34 16.05 7.41
CA ALA A 30 -6.96 16.23 6.92
C ALA A 30 -6.70 15.64 5.52
N LEU A 31 -7.73 15.12 4.83
CA LEU A 31 -7.60 14.42 3.54
C LEU A 31 -6.55 13.30 3.57
N PHE A 32 -6.37 12.61 4.70
CA PHE A 32 -5.34 11.57 4.89
C PHE A 32 -3.89 12.00 4.63
N LYS A 33 -3.58 13.30 4.70
CA LYS A 33 -2.21 13.80 4.46
C LYS A 33 -1.23 13.52 5.60
N ASP A 34 -1.74 13.33 6.81
CA ASP A 34 -0.94 12.96 7.97
C ASP A 34 -0.97 11.44 8.13
N ALA A 35 0.20 10.82 7.95
CA ALA A 35 0.32 9.38 7.98
C ALA A 35 0.05 8.79 9.38
N GLU A 36 0.46 9.49 10.44
CA GLU A 36 0.29 9.03 11.82
C GLU A 36 -1.18 9.07 12.23
N ILE A 37 -1.85 10.20 11.99
CA ILE A 37 -3.29 10.35 12.29
C ILE A 37 -4.12 9.34 11.49
N THR A 38 -3.77 9.12 10.23
CA THR A 38 -4.47 8.15 9.39
C THR A 38 -4.27 6.72 9.89
N TYR A 39 -3.05 6.35 10.24
CA TYR A 39 -2.75 5.06 10.82
C TYR A 39 -3.53 4.84 12.12
N ASP A 40 -3.55 5.84 13.00
CA ASP A 40 -4.29 5.79 14.27
C ASP A 40 -5.80 5.63 14.05
N CYS A 41 -6.38 6.31 13.07
CA CYS A 41 -7.77 6.08 12.67
C CYS A 41 -8.02 4.62 12.29
N LEU A 42 -7.21 4.08 11.37
CA LEU A 42 -7.37 2.70 10.89
C LEU A 42 -7.19 1.68 12.03
N LYS A 43 -6.29 1.97 12.97
CA LYS A 43 -6.05 1.18 14.17
C LYS A 43 -7.16 1.29 15.22
N SER A 44 -7.95 2.36 15.22
CA SER A 44 -9.07 2.55 16.15
C SER A 44 -10.30 1.70 15.83
N ILE A 45 -10.41 1.20 14.59
CA ILE A 45 -11.52 0.32 14.17
C ILE A 45 -11.39 -1.01 14.93
N PRO A 46 -12.37 -1.37 15.79
CA PRO A 46 -12.27 -2.57 16.60
C PRO A 46 -12.22 -3.82 15.73
N PHE A 47 -11.62 -4.89 16.25
CA PHE A 47 -11.60 -6.18 15.58
C PHE A 47 -12.98 -6.86 15.64
N HIS A 48 -13.55 -7.18 14.48
CA HIS A 48 -14.81 -7.88 14.32
C HIS A 48 -14.56 -9.33 13.91
N GLN A 49 -14.63 -10.24 14.89
CA GLN A 49 -14.16 -11.61 14.74
C GLN A 49 -15.00 -12.43 13.74
N GLU A 50 -16.33 -12.33 13.77
CA GLU A 50 -17.20 -13.15 12.93
C GLU A 50 -17.13 -12.75 11.45
N GLU A 51 -17.10 -11.46 11.18
CA GLU A 51 -16.90 -10.85 9.87
C GLU A 51 -15.54 -11.26 9.30
N SER A 52 -14.50 -11.23 10.13
CA SER A 52 -13.16 -11.69 9.74
C SER A 52 -13.12 -13.18 9.42
N LYS A 53 -13.87 -14.03 10.13
CA LYS A 53 -13.99 -15.45 9.79
C LYS A 53 -14.66 -15.64 8.43
N GLN A 54 -15.74 -14.91 8.15
CA GLN A 54 -16.44 -14.96 6.87
C GLN A 54 -15.51 -14.51 5.73
N LEU A 55 -14.79 -13.42 5.92
CA LEU A 55 -13.77 -12.94 4.98
C LEU A 55 -12.71 -14.02 4.70
N ALA A 56 -12.18 -14.65 5.73
CA ALA A 56 -11.18 -15.70 5.57
C ALA A 56 -11.69 -16.90 4.76
N VAL A 57 -12.95 -17.30 4.97
CA VAL A 57 -13.60 -18.35 4.16
C VAL A 57 -13.73 -17.91 2.69
N SER A 58 -14.12 -16.67 2.42
CA SER A 58 -14.19 -16.14 1.05
C SER A 58 -12.81 -16.08 0.39
N VAL A 59 -11.78 -15.65 1.11
CA VAL A 59 -10.39 -15.62 0.64
C VAL A 59 -9.89 -17.04 0.35
N ARG A 60 -10.19 -18.01 1.22
CA ARG A 60 -9.87 -19.43 1.02
C ARG A 60 -10.50 -19.96 -0.26
N HIS A 61 -11.77 -19.65 -0.48
CA HIS A 61 -12.47 -20.06 -1.70
C HIS A 61 -11.85 -19.42 -2.94
N TYR A 62 -11.56 -18.11 -2.91
CA TYR A 62 -10.90 -17.42 -4.00
C TYR A 62 -9.53 -18.02 -4.34
N LEU A 63 -8.67 -18.23 -3.34
CA LEU A 63 -7.34 -18.82 -3.55
C LEU A 63 -7.39 -20.29 -3.98
N SER A 64 -8.47 -21.02 -3.66
CA SER A 64 -8.67 -22.38 -4.17
C SER A 64 -8.88 -22.44 -5.69
N CYS A 65 -9.32 -21.33 -6.30
CA CYS A 65 -9.46 -21.19 -7.74
C CYS A 65 -8.18 -20.68 -8.43
N TYR A 66 -7.13 -20.35 -7.67
CA TYR A 66 -5.88 -19.84 -8.23
C TYR A 66 -5.00 -20.98 -8.76
N SER A 67 -5.09 -21.22 -10.07
CA SER A 67 -4.42 -22.33 -10.76
C SER A 67 -2.90 -22.27 -10.71
N ALA A 68 -2.30 -21.08 -10.58
CA ALA A 68 -0.85 -20.93 -10.50
C ALA A 68 -0.29 -21.13 -9.07
N GLY A 69 -1.12 -21.46 -8.07
CA GLY A 69 -0.64 -21.67 -6.69
C GLY A 69 0.47 -22.73 -6.57
N THR A 70 0.44 -23.78 -7.38
CA THR A 70 1.49 -24.83 -7.40
C THR A 70 2.82 -24.32 -7.97
N TYR A 71 2.80 -23.30 -8.83
CA TYR A 71 4.00 -22.69 -9.37
C TYR A 71 4.87 -22.10 -8.26
N PHE A 72 4.26 -21.35 -7.34
CA PHE A 72 4.96 -20.70 -6.23
C PHE A 72 5.49 -21.68 -5.17
N GLN A 73 4.93 -22.88 -5.12
CA GLN A 73 5.43 -23.96 -4.25
C GLN A 73 6.69 -24.63 -4.83
N HIS A 74 6.76 -24.81 -6.15
CA HIS A 74 7.85 -25.56 -6.79
C HIS A 74 8.94 -24.65 -7.38
N LYS A 75 8.59 -23.40 -7.72
CA LYS A 75 9.45 -22.36 -8.30
C LYS A 75 10.44 -22.91 -9.34
N PRO A 76 9.94 -23.46 -10.46
CA PRO A 76 10.78 -24.12 -11.45
C PRO A 76 11.78 -23.17 -12.16
N CYS A 77 11.55 -21.86 -12.09
CA CYS A 77 12.37 -20.81 -12.70
C CYS A 77 13.06 -19.98 -11.61
N PRO A 78 14.25 -20.36 -11.13
CA PRO A 78 14.98 -19.64 -10.08
C PRO A 78 15.33 -18.20 -10.49
N GLU A 79 15.47 -17.90 -11.78
CA GLU A 79 15.79 -16.59 -12.34
C GLU A 79 14.75 -15.51 -12.05
N LEU A 80 13.51 -15.89 -11.71
CA LEU A 80 12.44 -14.95 -11.35
C LEU A 80 12.57 -14.41 -9.93
N ASP A 81 13.49 -14.98 -9.14
CA ASP A 81 13.83 -14.58 -7.78
C ASP A 81 12.59 -14.37 -6.88
N LEU A 82 11.63 -15.30 -6.98
CA LEU A 82 10.39 -15.25 -6.22
C LEU A 82 10.62 -15.66 -4.75
N PRO A 83 10.00 -14.95 -3.79
CA PRO A 83 10.10 -15.32 -2.38
C PRO A 83 9.53 -16.72 -2.12
N ASP A 84 10.03 -17.39 -1.09
CA ASP A 84 9.39 -18.60 -0.58
C ASP A 84 8.03 -18.25 0.02
N ILE A 85 6.97 -18.90 -0.47
CA ILE A 85 5.62 -18.66 0.02
C ILE A 85 4.84 -19.98 0.14
N ASP A 86 4.31 -20.21 1.33
CA ASP A 86 3.26 -21.21 1.57
C ASP A 86 1.92 -20.48 1.68
N ILE A 87 1.22 -20.33 0.56
CA ILE A 87 -0.06 -19.61 0.49
C ILE A 87 -1.07 -20.22 1.46
N ASN A 88 -1.20 -21.55 1.46
CA ASN A 88 -2.20 -22.25 2.25
C ASN A 88 -1.86 -22.23 3.74
N GLY A 89 -0.60 -22.48 4.10
CA GLY A 89 -0.13 -22.42 5.47
C GLY A 89 -0.19 -21.01 6.05
N THR A 90 0.14 -19.99 5.26
CA THR A 90 0.01 -18.58 5.67
C THR A 90 -1.45 -18.21 5.90
N LEU A 91 -2.35 -18.55 4.98
CA LEU A 91 -3.79 -18.33 5.17
C LEU A 91 -4.34 -19.07 6.40
N SER A 92 -3.89 -20.30 6.65
CA SER A 92 -4.29 -21.05 7.85
C SER A 92 -3.82 -20.37 9.15
N LYS A 93 -2.62 -19.76 9.16
CA LYS A 93 -2.16 -18.96 10.31
C LYS A 93 -3.05 -17.74 10.52
N ILE A 94 -3.46 -17.05 9.45
CA ILE A 94 -4.39 -15.91 9.52
C ILE A 94 -5.72 -16.36 10.13
N GLU A 95 -6.32 -17.43 9.60
CA GLU A 95 -7.56 -18.02 10.11
C GLU A 95 -7.46 -18.42 11.58
N ASP A 96 -6.35 -19.03 12.00
CA ASP A 96 -6.13 -19.44 13.38
C ASP A 96 -6.02 -18.23 14.32
N ARG A 97 -5.32 -17.17 13.91
CA ARG A 97 -5.26 -15.91 14.66
C ARG A 97 -6.65 -15.28 14.80
N ILE A 98 -7.46 -15.32 13.74
CA ILE A 98 -8.86 -14.83 13.76
C ILE A 98 -9.65 -15.65 14.78
N LYS A 99 -9.64 -16.98 14.69
CA LYS A 99 -10.38 -17.89 15.60
C LYS A 99 -9.97 -17.71 17.07
N LYS A 100 -8.69 -17.45 17.33
CA LYS A 100 -8.13 -17.24 18.67
C LYS A 100 -8.31 -15.81 19.20
N ASN A 101 -8.97 -14.92 18.47
CA ASN A 101 -9.19 -13.53 18.84
C ASN A 101 -7.88 -12.76 19.11
N GLN A 102 -6.88 -12.93 18.23
CA GLN A 102 -5.51 -12.42 18.43
C GLN A 102 -5.21 -11.10 17.69
N TYR A 103 -6.20 -10.53 16.99
CA TYR A 103 -6.05 -9.24 16.32
C TYR A 103 -6.53 -8.10 17.22
N LYS A 104 -5.91 -6.92 17.07
CA LYS A 104 -6.29 -5.73 17.85
C LYS A 104 -7.28 -4.83 17.10
N SER A 105 -7.25 -4.87 15.77
CA SER A 105 -8.14 -4.10 14.90
C SER A 105 -8.43 -4.84 13.59
N ASP A 106 -9.49 -4.48 12.88
CA ASP A 106 -9.76 -4.99 11.52
C ASP A 106 -8.65 -4.63 10.53
N TYR A 107 -7.98 -3.50 10.75
CA TYR A 107 -6.79 -3.12 9.99
C TYR A 107 -5.68 -4.18 10.09
N ASP A 108 -5.46 -4.79 11.26
CA ASP A 108 -4.42 -5.82 11.40
C ASP A 108 -4.75 -7.09 10.61
N VAL A 109 -6.03 -7.46 10.55
CA VAL A 109 -6.51 -8.59 9.73
C VAL A 109 -6.30 -8.27 8.25
N GLY A 110 -6.74 -7.09 7.83
CA GLY A 110 -6.60 -6.65 6.45
C GLY A 110 -5.13 -6.55 6.01
N LYS A 111 -4.24 -6.12 6.90
CA LYS A 111 -2.80 -6.07 6.66
C LYS A 111 -2.23 -7.46 6.41
N ASP A 112 -2.54 -8.44 7.26
CA ASP A 112 -2.11 -9.84 7.10
C ASP A 112 -2.56 -10.40 5.73
N PHE A 113 -3.79 -10.10 5.28
CA PHE A 113 -4.24 -10.50 3.95
C PHE A 113 -3.51 -9.76 2.82
N VAL A 114 -3.30 -8.45 2.93
CA VAL A 114 -2.52 -7.70 1.93
C VAL A 114 -1.09 -8.26 1.82
N GLU A 115 -0.46 -8.60 2.95
CA GLU A 115 0.87 -9.21 2.99
C GLU A 115 0.88 -10.60 2.33
N LEU A 116 -0.12 -11.45 2.61
CA LEU A 116 -0.26 -12.76 1.95
C LEU A 116 -0.31 -12.60 0.42
N PHE A 117 -1.19 -11.77 -0.11
CA PHE A 117 -1.35 -11.61 -1.55
C PHE A 117 -0.14 -10.92 -2.18
N GLY A 118 0.40 -9.87 -1.52
CA GLY A 118 1.61 -9.19 -1.96
C GLY A 118 2.84 -10.11 -1.99
N SER A 119 2.90 -11.14 -1.14
CA SER A 119 4.01 -12.10 -1.14
C SER A 119 4.01 -13.06 -2.33
N VAL A 120 2.89 -13.22 -3.05
CA VAL A 120 2.81 -14.08 -4.25
C VAL A 120 3.60 -13.48 -5.42
N LYS A 121 3.71 -12.13 -5.51
CA LYS A 121 4.32 -11.43 -6.65
C LYS A 121 3.63 -11.71 -7.99
N ASP A 122 2.30 -11.79 -7.95
CA ASP A 122 1.46 -11.90 -9.15
C ASP A 122 0.35 -10.83 -9.14
N GLY A 123 0.40 -9.92 -10.11
CA GLY A 123 -0.53 -8.80 -10.26
C GLY A 123 -1.95 -9.23 -10.60
N HIS A 124 -2.18 -10.50 -10.93
CA HIS A 124 -3.51 -11.04 -11.17
C HIS A 124 -4.16 -11.61 -9.91
N VAL A 125 -3.40 -11.73 -8.82
CA VAL A 125 -3.88 -12.21 -7.51
C VAL A 125 -3.60 -11.14 -6.48
N MET A 126 -4.61 -10.30 -6.26
CA MET A 126 -4.51 -9.16 -5.36
C MET A 126 -5.65 -9.13 -4.37
N PHE A 127 -5.35 -8.63 -3.17
CA PHE A 127 -6.33 -8.35 -2.15
C PHE A 127 -6.31 -6.86 -1.85
N GLN A 128 -7.43 -6.20 -2.13
CA GLN A 128 -7.58 -4.76 -1.95
C GLN A 128 -8.69 -4.51 -0.93
N LEU A 129 -8.35 -3.86 0.17
CA LEU A 129 -9.33 -3.29 1.09
C LEU A 129 -9.10 -1.79 1.11
N VAL A 130 -10.16 -0.99 0.97
CA VAL A 130 -10.06 0.47 1.02
C VAL A 130 -9.26 0.97 2.24
N CYS A 131 -9.38 0.28 3.38
CA CYS A 131 -8.68 0.61 4.63
C CYS A 131 -7.20 0.19 4.69
N THR A 132 -6.71 -0.69 3.80
CA THR A 132 -5.31 -1.19 3.83
C THR A 132 -4.58 -1.10 2.49
N SER A 133 -5.29 -1.07 1.35
CA SER A 133 -4.77 -0.94 -0.01
C SER A 133 -4.60 0.51 -0.43
N GLY A 134 -4.29 1.37 0.52
CA GLY A 134 -4.13 2.81 0.37
C GLY A 134 -2.87 3.22 -0.39
N ALA A 135 -2.68 2.71 -1.61
CA ALA A 135 -1.85 3.41 -2.61
C ALA A 135 -2.33 4.86 -2.84
N SER A 136 -3.52 5.20 -2.35
CA SER A 136 -4.12 6.54 -2.29
C SER A 136 -4.06 7.22 -0.91
N VAL A 137 -3.55 6.55 0.13
CA VAL A 137 -3.57 7.04 1.52
C VAL A 137 -2.22 7.57 1.95
N TYR A 138 -1.15 6.85 1.62
CA TYR A 138 0.21 7.27 1.95
C TYR A 138 0.95 7.61 0.66
N GLN A 139 1.30 8.89 0.52
CA GLN A 139 2.16 9.36 -0.54
C GLN A 139 3.20 10.30 0.05
N HIS A 140 4.42 10.24 -0.46
CA HIS A 140 5.47 11.17 -0.07
C HIS A 140 6.12 11.83 -1.30
N ASP A 141 6.68 13.01 -1.10
CA ASP A 141 7.18 13.91 -2.17
C ASP A 141 8.53 13.50 -2.79
N TYR A 142 8.86 12.20 -2.75
CA TYR A 142 10.13 11.67 -3.27
C TYR A 142 9.93 10.54 -4.28
N PRO A 143 9.22 10.79 -5.40
CA PRO A 143 9.16 9.84 -6.51
C PRO A 143 10.56 9.65 -7.10
N LEU A 144 10.88 8.41 -7.50
CA LEU A 144 12.23 8.04 -7.93
C LEU A 144 12.27 7.66 -9.41
N ILE A 145 13.38 7.95 -10.06
CA ILE A 145 13.76 7.39 -11.36
C ILE A 145 15.13 6.72 -11.27
N SER A 146 15.34 5.71 -12.11
CA SER A 146 16.64 5.08 -12.28
C SER A 146 17.31 5.57 -13.57
N VAL A 147 18.61 5.80 -13.51
CA VAL A 147 19.44 6.18 -14.67
C VAL A 147 20.65 5.26 -14.71
N ALA A 148 20.78 4.51 -15.79
CA ALA A 148 21.92 3.63 -16.03
C ALA A 148 22.84 4.24 -17.10
N ALA A 149 24.15 4.17 -16.90
CA ALA A 149 25.15 4.66 -17.86
C ALA A 149 25.29 3.72 -19.07
N SER A 150 25.00 2.43 -18.88
CA SER A 150 24.96 1.40 -19.91
C SER A 150 23.93 0.31 -19.52
N PRO A 151 23.52 -0.56 -20.46
CA PRO A 151 22.58 -1.65 -20.18
C PRO A 151 23.00 -2.59 -19.05
N ASP A 152 24.32 -2.75 -18.83
CA ASP A 152 24.89 -3.67 -17.85
C ASP A 152 25.36 -2.97 -16.56
N SER A 153 25.22 -1.65 -16.48
CA SER A 153 25.62 -0.89 -15.29
C SER A 153 24.56 -0.94 -14.19
N ILE A 154 24.99 -0.97 -12.92
CA ILE A 154 24.09 -0.77 -11.80
C ILE A 154 23.49 0.64 -11.93
N PRO A 155 22.15 0.78 -11.96
CA PRO A 155 21.52 2.07 -12.13
C PRO A 155 21.73 2.95 -10.91
N GLU A 156 21.89 4.24 -11.15
CA GLU A 156 21.86 5.26 -10.12
C GLU A 156 20.42 5.73 -9.91
N ILE A 157 20.07 6.08 -8.66
CA ILE A 157 18.72 6.49 -8.27
C ILE A 157 18.68 7.99 -8.07
N TYR A 158 17.66 8.64 -8.61
CA TYR A 158 17.44 10.08 -8.51
C TYR A 158 16.01 10.40 -8.09
N ILE A 159 15.82 11.53 -7.42
CA ILE A 159 14.49 12.12 -7.25
C ILE A 159 13.99 12.60 -8.62
N ALA A 160 12.72 12.32 -8.91
CA ALA A 160 12.08 12.67 -10.17
C ALA A 160 11.54 14.10 -10.12
N GLN A 161 11.89 14.91 -11.11
CA GLN A 161 11.37 16.26 -11.29
C GLN A 161 10.41 16.32 -12.49
N PHE A 162 9.19 16.83 -12.29
CA PHE A 162 8.10 16.84 -13.28
C PHE A 162 7.93 18.19 -14.00
N ASN A 163 9.02 18.86 -14.37
CA ASN A 163 8.97 20.15 -15.06
C ASN A 163 8.77 20.07 -16.58
N ALA A 164 8.64 18.86 -17.12
CA ALA A 164 8.51 18.61 -18.55
C ALA A 164 7.59 17.41 -18.81
N SER A 165 7.30 17.19 -20.09
CA SER A 165 6.53 16.01 -20.51
C SER A 165 7.22 14.70 -20.19
N VAL A 166 8.51 14.67 -19.80
CA VAL A 166 9.27 13.52 -19.30
C VAL A 166 9.99 13.93 -18.00
N PRO A 167 9.84 13.20 -16.88
CA PRO A 167 10.52 13.44 -15.62
C PRO A 167 12.02 13.38 -15.82
N ARG A 168 12.71 14.30 -15.15
CA ARG A 168 14.16 14.41 -15.21
C ARG A 168 14.78 14.03 -13.87
N PRO A 169 16.03 13.52 -13.88
CA PRO A 169 16.77 13.32 -12.64
C PRO A 169 17.08 14.68 -12.02
N ASP A 170 16.83 14.80 -10.72
CA ASP A 170 17.24 15.93 -9.90
C ASP A 170 18.38 15.50 -8.97
N GLU A 171 18.12 15.39 -7.67
CA GLU A 171 19.13 14.97 -6.70
C GLU A 171 19.35 13.45 -6.72
N LYS A 172 20.62 13.03 -6.66
CA LYS A 172 21.01 11.62 -6.53
C LYS A 172 20.73 11.12 -5.13
N VAL A 173 19.99 10.02 -5.03
CA VAL A 173 19.69 9.34 -3.77
C VAL A 173 20.76 8.30 -3.50
N LEU A 174 21.62 8.57 -2.51
CA LEU A 174 22.67 7.63 -2.10
C LEU A 174 22.16 6.59 -1.11
N LYS A 175 21.27 7.00 -0.20
CA LYS A 175 20.78 6.14 0.88
C LYS A 175 19.30 6.36 1.17
N ILE A 176 18.62 5.28 1.55
CA ILE A 176 17.26 5.28 2.07
C ILE A 176 17.32 4.59 3.43
N ASN A 177 16.87 5.26 4.50
CA ASN A 177 16.94 4.77 5.88
C ASN A 177 18.35 4.28 6.30
N GLY A 178 19.40 4.96 5.83
CA GLY A 178 20.80 4.62 6.13
C GLY A 178 21.41 3.49 5.29
N GLU A 179 20.60 2.80 4.47
CA GLU A 179 21.00 1.74 3.56
C GLU A 179 21.23 2.29 2.14
N ASP A 180 22.13 1.68 1.35
CA ASP A 180 22.32 1.99 -0.07
C ASP A 180 20.98 1.98 -0.82
N ALA A 181 20.72 3.02 -1.63
CA ALA A 181 19.42 3.22 -2.24
C ALA A 181 19.00 2.08 -3.18
N VAL A 182 19.92 1.58 -4.02
CA VAL A 182 19.63 0.49 -4.96
C VAL A 182 19.34 -0.79 -4.18
N ARG A 183 20.17 -1.12 -3.19
CA ARG A 183 19.97 -2.29 -2.33
C ARG A 183 18.66 -2.25 -1.55
N TYR A 184 18.30 -1.07 -1.02
CA TYR A 184 17.02 -0.88 -0.32
C TYR A 184 15.83 -1.14 -1.26
N LEU A 185 15.86 -0.59 -2.47
CA LEU A 185 14.80 -0.76 -3.46
C LEU A 185 14.73 -2.19 -3.99
N ASP A 186 15.86 -2.86 -4.20
CA ASP A 186 15.90 -4.26 -4.59
C ASP A 186 15.28 -5.17 -3.52
N HIS A 187 15.67 -4.96 -2.26
CA HIS A 187 15.05 -5.65 -1.13
C HIS A 187 13.54 -5.37 -1.05
N MET A 188 13.12 -4.12 -1.30
CA MET A 188 11.72 -3.75 -1.33
C MET A 188 10.98 -4.41 -2.51
N ALA A 189 11.57 -4.49 -3.70
CA ALA A 189 10.96 -5.12 -4.87
C ALA A 189 10.76 -6.62 -4.64
N LYS A 190 11.73 -7.26 -3.97
CA LYS A 190 11.70 -8.69 -3.65
C LYS A 190 10.74 -9.04 -2.51
N ASN A 191 10.76 -8.27 -1.42
CA ASN A 191 10.11 -8.64 -0.16
C ASN A 191 8.91 -7.76 0.20
N GLY A 192 8.77 -6.57 -0.41
CA GLY A 192 7.70 -5.62 -0.13
C GLY A 192 6.36 -6.01 -0.76
N ILE A 193 5.27 -5.43 -0.27
CA ILE A 193 3.91 -5.76 -0.69
C ILE A 193 3.50 -5.17 -2.06
N LEU A 194 4.22 -4.16 -2.56
CA LEU A 194 3.86 -3.40 -3.76
C LEU A 194 4.47 -3.93 -5.06
N GLY A 195 5.44 -4.85 -4.99
CA GLY A 195 6.01 -5.52 -6.16
C GLY A 195 5.12 -6.68 -6.59
N THR A 196 4.25 -6.48 -7.58
CA THR A 196 3.27 -7.49 -8.00
C THR A 196 3.64 -8.20 -9.29
N TYR A 197 4.79 -7.90 -9.89
CA TYR A 197 5.24 -8.62 -11.09
C TYR A 197 6.02 -9.90 -10.77
N ILE A 198 5.91 -10.88 -11.65
CA ILE A 198 6.69 -12.12 -11.53
C ILE A 198 8.16 -11.87 -11.91
N ASP A 199 8.39 -11.03 -12.92
CA ASP A 199 9.73 -10.64 -13.35
C ASP A 199 10.39 -9.66 -12.35
N PRO A 200 11.62 -9.93 -11.89
CA PRO A 200 12.28 -9.12 -10.86
C PRO A 200 12.58 -7.69 -11.32
N TYR A 201 12.91 -7.48 -12.59
CA TYR A 201 13.20 -6.14 -13.13
C TYR A 201 11.91 -5.33 -13.28
N ALA A 202 10.81 -5.96 -13.70
CA ALA A 202 9.50 -5.35 -13.72
C ALA A 202 9.02 -4.96 -12.31
N ARG A 203 9.28 -5.81 -11.30
CA ARG A 203 9.01 -5.46 -9.88
C ARG A 203 9.81 -4.25 -9.44
N PHE A 204 11.10 -4.21 -9.75
CA PHE A 204 11.94 -3.06 -9.40
C PHE A 204 11.42 -1.78 -10.08
N ASN A 205 11.11 -1.86 -11.37
CA ASN A 205 10.55 -0.74 -12.14
C ASN A 205 9.17 -0.28 -11.63
N GLN A 206 8.44 -1.13 -10.91
CA GLN A 206 7.17 -0.75 -10.27
C GLN A 206 7.37 0.22 -9.10
N LEU A 207 8.56 0.23 -8.47
CA LEU A 207 8.88 1.17 -7.41
C LEU A 207 9.17 2.59 -7.93
N LEU A 208 9.49 2.69 -9.21
CA LEU A 208 9.94 3.92 -9.87
C LEU A 208 8.81 4.59 -10.63
N VAL A 209 8.99 5.86 -10.98
CA VAL A 209 8.06 6.61 -11.83
C VAL A 209 7.86 5.88 -13.15
N GLN A 210 6.61 5.69 -13.52
CA GLN A 210 6.23 4.99 -14.74
C GLN A 210 5.60 5.94 -15.75
N ILE A 211 5.77 5.61 -17.03
CA ILE A 211 5.16 6.32 -18.16
C ILE A 211 4.21 5.36 -18.86
N SER A 212 2.94 5.71 -18.93
CA SER A 212 1.95 4.94 -19.68
C SER A 212 1.07 5.88 -20.46
N GLY A 213 0.99 5.68 -21.78
CA GLY A 213 0.18 6.52 -22.68
C GLY A 213 0.52 8.02 -22.60
N GLY A 214 1.78 8.37 -22.33
CA GLY A 214 2.23 9.76 -22.17
C GLY A 214 1.86 10.41 -20.83
N LYS A 215 1.29 9.65 -19.89
CA LYS A 215 1.02 10.09 -18.52
C LYS A 215 2.01 9.46 -17.56
N TRP A 216 2.32 10.19 -16.49
CA TRP A 216 3.21 9.76 -15.43
C TRP A 216 2.41 9.19 -14.28
N GLY A 217 2.83 8.03 -13.78
CA GLY A 217 2.40 7.48 -12.50
C GLY A 217 3.53 7.62 -11.49
N VAL A 218 3.20 8.05 -10.28
CA VAL A 218 4.12 7.93 -9.14
C VAL A 218 4.40 6.44 -8.90
N GLY A 219 5.68 6.09 -8.70
CA GLY A 219 6.10 4.72 -8.47
C GLY A 219 5.71 4.22 -7.07
N GLY A 220 5.67 2.91 -6.90
CA GLY A 220 5.30 2.25 -5.64
C GLY A 220 6.17 2.64 -4.44
N PHE A 221 7.38 3.15 -4.65
CA PHE A 221 8.17 3.71 -3.56
C PHE A 221 7.48 4.91 -2.90
N ALA A 222 6.88 5.80 -3.71
CA ALA A 222 6.29 7.06 -3.28
C ALA A 222 4.82 6.94 -2.87
N THR A 223 4.21 5.77 -2.99
CA THR A 223 2.78 5.52 -2.69
C THR A 223 2.59 4.51 -1.56
N ARG A 224 3.42 4.61 -0.52
CA ARG A 224 3.47 3.68 0.60
C ARG A 224 3.54 4.40 1.93
#